data_AF-A0A1E9BVR7-F1
#
_entry.id   AF-A0A1E9BVR7-F1
#
_cell.length_a   1.000
_cell.length_b   1.000
_cell.length_c   1.000
_cell.angle_alpha   90.00
_cell.angle_beta   90.00
_cell.angle_gamma   90.00
#
_symmetry.space_group_name_H-M   'P 1'
#
loop_
_entity.id
_entity.type
_entity.pdbx_description
1 polymer ?
#
loop_
_entity_poly.entity_id
_entity_poly.type
_entity_poly.pdbx_seq_one_letter_code
_entity_poly.pdbx_strand_id
1 'polypeptide(L)'
;MAFTNNIMIVRHKLLADLVRLWKNDQLVEKIDRLPIELSPRKSKPLGRCCVHKERAVWRYKTFPLMGLDMTDEHDEVTPLSEYARMALDRPEPSKENIMCVIDEACSSCVQINYEITNLCRGCVARSCYMNCPKDAIRFKKNGQAMIDHDTCVSCGICHKSCPYHAIVYIPVPCEESCPVKAIKKDEHGVEYIDESKCIYCGKCMNACPFGAIFEISQTFDVLQRIKKGEKMVAIIAPSILGQFKTSIEQVYGAFKEIGFTDIIEVAEGAMMTTSNEAHELLEKLEEGQKFMTTSCCPSYIELVEKHLTEMKPYVSTTGSPMYYAARIAKEKHPDAKIVFVGPCVAKRKEVRRDEAVDYILTFEEVGSILDGMDIQLEQVDSFSILHTSVREAHGFAQAGGVMGAVKAYLKEEADKINAIQVSDINKKNIALLRACAKTGKAAGQFIEVMACEGGCITGPSTHNDIVSGRRQLVQELLKRKESYETMGR
;
A
#
# COMPACT_ATOMS: atom_id res chain seq x y z
N MET A 1 -9.88 -6.17 -14.70
CA MET A 1 -9.58 -5.54 -13.40
C MET A 1 -10.86 -5.25 -12.60
N ALA A 2 -10.85 -5.40 -11.28
CA ALA A 2 -11.98 -5.08 -10.39
C ALA A 2 -11.73 -3.74 -9.68
N PHE A 3 -11.95 -2.64 -10.40
CA PHE A 3 -11.75 -1.32 -9.83
C PHE A 3 -12.80 -1.01 -8.76
N THR A 4 -12.36 -0.68 -7.56
CA THR A 4 -13.26 -0.30 -6.45
C THR A 4 -13.56 1.21 -6.43
N ASN A 5 -12.74 2.02 -7.11
CA ASN A 5 -12.95 3.45 -7.27
C ASN A 5 -12.24 4.00 -8.54
N ASN A 6 -12.55 5.25 -8.90
CA ASN A 6 -11.96 5.92 -10.06
C ASN A 6 -10.47 6.24 -9.92
N ILE A 7 -9.92 6.30 -8.70
CA ILE A 7 -8.50 6.60 -8.48
C ILE A 7 -7.63 5.46 -8.97
N MET A 8 -8.03 4.22 -8.70
CA MET A 8 -7.36 3.02 -9.24
C MET A 8 -7.41 3.00 -10.77
N ILE A 9 -8.56 3.35 -11.37
CA ILE A 9 -8.69 3.46 -12.84
C ILE A 9 -7.71 4.47 -13.41
N VAL A 10 -7.61 5.63 -12.77
CA VAL A 10 -6.70 6.71 -13.18
C VAL A 10 -5.24 6.26 -13.13
N ARG A 11 -4.80 5.64 -12.03
CA ARG A 11 -3.42 5.15 -11.87
C ARG A 11 -3.10 4.06 -12.89
N HIS A 12 -3.97 3.06 -12.98
CA HIS A 12 -3.79 1.93 -13.89
C HIS A 12 -3.75 2.36 -15.35
N LYS A 13 -4.75 3.13 -15.78
CA LYS A 13 -4.83 3.58 -17.18
C LYS A 13 -3.63 4.44 -17.55
N LEU A 14 -3.23 5.37 -16.68
CA LEU A 14 -2.11 6.24 -16.96
C LEU A 14 -0.80 5.44 -17.07
N LEU A 15 -0.54 4.51 -16.16
CA LEU A 15 0.65 3.65 -16.24
C LEU A 15 0.61 2.74 -17.46
N ALA A 16 -0.54 2.14 -17.78
CA ALA A 16 -0.69 1.30 -18.98
C ALA A 16 -0.46 2.11 -20.28
N ASP A 17 -0.93 3.36 -20.34
CA ASP A 17 -0.69 4.26 -21.48
C ASP A 17 0.80 4.59 -21.59
N LEU A 18 1.50 4.88 -20.49
CA LEU A 18 2.94 5.11 -20.48
C LEU A 18 3.73 3.86 -20.90
N VAL A 19 3.39 2.68 -20.38
CA VAL A 19 4.01 1.40 -20.76
C VAL A 19 3.77 1.11 -22.24
N ARG A 20 2.58 1.39 -22.78
CA ARG A 20 2.29 1.23 -24.21
C ARG A 20 3.14 2.15 -25.08
N LEU A 21 3.32 3.40 -24.68
CA LEU A 21 4.24 4.31 -25.36
C LEU A 21 5.69 3.80 -25.30
N TRP A 22 6.12 3.29 -24.15
CA TRP A 22 7.46 2.71 -23.98
C TRP A 22 7.68 1.45 -24.82
N LYS A 23 6.72 0.52 -24.83
CA LYS A 23 6.78 -0.71 -25.65
C LYS A 23 6.99 -0.40 -27.13
N ASN A 24 6.38 0.69 -27.61
CA ASN A 24 6.46 1.12 -29.01
C ASN A 24 7.60 2.11 -29.30
N ASP A 25 8.55 2.30 -28.38
CA ASP A 25 9.67 3.26 -28.52
C ASP A 25 9.23 4.72 -28.73
N GLN A 26 8.05 5.07 -28.21
CA GLN A 26 7.39 6.36 -28.42
C GLN A 26 7.20 7.19 -27.15
N LEU A 27 7.67 6.71 -25.99
CA LEU A 27 7.50 7.40 -24.71
C LEU A 27 8.04 8.83 -24.78
N VAL A 28 9.31 9.00 -25.12
CA VAL A 28 9.94 10.33 -25.21
C VAL A 28 9.29 11.21 -26.29
N GLU A 29 8.91 10.64 -27.42
CA GLU A 29 8.37 11.42 -28.55
C GLU A 29 6.93 11.91 -28.33
N LYS A 30 6.12 11.15 -27.60
CA LYS A 30 4.67 11.38 -27.52
C LYS A 30 4.15 11.75 -26.13
N ILE A 31 4.92 11.56 -25.07
CA ILE A 31 4.44 11.81 -23.69
C ILE A 31 3.94 13.24 -23.48
N ASP A 32 4.51 14.23 -24.16
CA ASP A 32 4.06 15.63 -24.08
C ASP A 32 2.59 15.83 -24.56
N ARG A 33 2.10 14.93 -25.42
CA ARG A 33 0.71 14.95 -25.91
C ARG A 33 -0.25 14.24 -24.98
N LEU A 34 0.24 13.36 -24.10
CA LEU A 34 -0.59 12.50 -23.26
C LEU A 34 -1.61 13.29 -22.43
N PRO A 35 -1.27 14.39 -21.74
CA PRO A 35 -2.28 15.19 -21.02
C PRO A 35 -3.38 15.75 -21.93
N ILE A 36 -3.04 16.12 -23.17
CA ILE A 36 -3.98 16.69 -24.15
C ILE A 36 -4.91 15.59 -24.71
N GLU A 37 -4.38 14.39 -24.92
CA GLU A 37 -5.15 13.23 -25.38
C GLU A 37 -6.11 12.73 -24.30
N LEU A 38 -5.68 12.73 -23.03
CA LEU A 38 -6.52 12.37 -21.88
C LEU A 38 -7.61 13.43 -21.59
N SER A 39 -7.30 14.71 -21.80
CA SER A 39 -8.24 15.83 -21.62
C SER A 39 -8.27 16.75 -22.86
N PRO A 40 -8.97 16.37 -23.95
CA PRO A 40 -9.07 17.16 -25.18
C PRO A 40 -9.71 18.54 -24.97
N ARG A 41 -9.47 19.51 -25.87
CA ARG A 41 -9.88 20.92 -25.66
C ARG A 41 -11.38 21.11 -25.39
N LYS A 42 -12.23 20.25 -25.95
CA LYS A 42 -13.68 20.31 -25.81
C LYS A 42 -14.22 19.30 -24.78
N SER A 43 -13.36 18.58 -24.06
CA SER A 43 -13.81 17.67 -23.00
C SER A 43 -14.33 18.47 -21.80
N LYS A 44 -15.30 17.88 -21.10
CA LYS A 44 -15.76 18.40 -19.81
C LYS A 44 -14.80 17.88 -18.73
N PRO A 45 -14.15 18.75 -17.93
CA PRO A 45 -13.24 18.31 -16.90
C PRO A 45 -13.99 17.49 -15.83
N LEU A 46 -13.40 16.37 -15.43
CA LEU A 46 -13.97 15.44 -14.45
C LEU A 46 -13.49 15.81 -13.04
N GLY A 47 -14.19 16.77 -12.43
CA GLY A 47 -13.94 17.14 -11.03
C GLY A 47 -12.80 18.15 -10.82
N ARG A 48 -12.50 18.96 -11.84
CA ARG A 48 -11.58 20.11 -11.76
C ARG A 48 -12.24 21.35 -12.36
N CYS A 49 -11.71 22.54 -12.04
CA CYS A 49 -12.30 23.82 -12.42
C CYS A 49 -12.28 24.07 -13.95
N CYS A 50 -11.28 23.54 -14.65
CA CYS A 50 -11.12 23.71 -16.10
C CYS A 50 -10.25 22.58 -16.70
N VAL A 51 -10.26 22.47 -18.03
CA VAL A 51 -9.43 21.50 -18.78
C VAL A 51 -7.93 21.74 -18.60
N HIS A 52 -7.52 22.99 -18.36
CA HIS A 52 -6.11 23.33 -18.13
C HIS A 52 -5.60 22.73 -16.83
N LYS A 53 -6.36 22.89 -15.73
CA LYS A 53 -6.05 22.26 -14.44
C LYS A 53 -6.03 20.74 -14.55
N GLU A 54 -6.97 20.15 -15.29
CA GLU A 54 -7.00 18.70 -15.49
C GLU A 54 -5.76 18.18 -16.23
N ARG A 55 -5.29 18.89 -17.25
CA ARG A 55 -4.04 18.56 -17.97
C ARG A 55 -2.80 18.69 -17.08
N ALA A 56 -2.73 19.73 -16.26
CA ALA A 56 -1.65 19.88 -15.29
C ALA A 56 -1.64 18.68 -14.33
N VAL A 57 -2.80 18.31 -13.77
CA VAL A 57 -2.94 17.11 -12.93
C VAL A 57 -2.48 15.83 -13.65
N TRP A 58 -2.85 15.65 -14.93
CA TRP A 58 -2.38 14.51 -15.70
C TRP A 58 -0.87 14.50 -15.85
N ARG A 59 -0.27 15.64 -16.19
CA ARG A 59 1.18 15.83 -16.28
C ARG A 59 1.84 15.38 -14.98
N TYR A 60 1.48 15.95 -13.83
CA TYR A 60 2.14 15.63 -12.57
C TYR A 60 1.85 14.23 -12.04
N LYS A 61 0.72 13.61 -12.40
CA LYS A 61 0.48 12.19 -12.12
C LYS A 61 1.42 11.25 -12.86
N THR A 62 2.03 11.67 -13.97
CA THR A 62 3.01 10.83 -14.68
C THR A 62 4.34 10.74 -13.93
N PHE A 63 4.71 11.73 -13.13
CA PHE A 63 6.00 11.77 -12.42
C PHE A 63 6.23 10.55 -11.52
N PRO A 64 5.37 10.26 -10.51
CA PRO A 64 5.56 9.10 -9.66
C PRO A 64 5.53 7.78 -10.44
N LEU A 65 4.75 7.69 -11.52
CA LEU A 65 4.71 6.51 -12.38
C LEU A 65 6.00 6.33 -13.19
N MET A 66 6.71 7.41 -13.47
CA MET A 66 8.06 7.42 -14.03
C MET A 66 9.14 7.33 -12.97
N GLY A 67 8.82 7.20 -11.68
CA GLY A 67 9.77 7.14 -10.56
C GLY A 67 10.37 8.49 -10.15
N LEU A 68 9.67 9.58 -10.45
CA LEU A 68 10.00 10.96 -10.09
C LEU A 68 8.99 11.48 -9.04
N ASP A 69 9.25 12.64 -8.45
CA ASP A 69 8.29 13.36 -7.61
C ASP A 69 8.31 14.86 -7.89
N MET A 70 7.51 15.63 -7.15
CA MET A 70 7.39 17.08 -7.39
C MET A 70 8.69 17.84 -7.12
N THR A 71 9.68 17.24 -6.44
CA THR A 71 11.00 17.87 -6.23
C THR A 71 11.94 17.73 -7.42
N ASP A 72 11.62 16.86 -8.39
CA ASP A 72 12.37 16.76 -9.65
C ASP A 72 11.98 17.84 -10.66
N GLU A 73 10.85 18.52 -10.47
CA GLU A 73 10.47 19.59 -11.39
C GLU A 73 11.43 20.77 -11.26
N HIS A 74 11.98 21.19 -12.39
CA HIS A 74 12.81 22.39 -12.48
C HIS A 74 11.97 23.63 -12.75
N ASP A 75 11.02 23.51 -13.68
CA ASP A 75 10.06 24.53 -14.05
C ASP A 75 8.85 23.92 -14.81
N GLU A 76 7.78 24.71 -14.92
CA GLU A 76 6.55 24.31 -15.60
C GLU A 76 6.69 24.22 -17.14
N VAL A 77 7.78 24.76 -17.72
CA VAL A 77 7.98 24.81 -19.18
C VAL A 77 8.76 23.61 -19.71
N THR A 78 9.50 22.92 -18.85
CA THR A 78 10.28 21.74 -19.18
C THR A 78 9.34 20.65 -19.68
N PRO A 79 9.53 20.13 -20.92
CA PRO A 79 8.66 19.09 -21.46
C PRO A 79 8.67 17.80 -20.63
N LEU A 80 7.56 17.07 -20.62
CA LEU A 80 7.48 15.72 -20.05
C LEU A 80 8.47 14.76 -20.69
N SER A 81 8.83 15.01 -21.95
CA SER A 81 9.81 14.21 -22.68
C SER A 81 11.22 14.26 -22.06
N GLU A 82 11.62 15.36 -21.44
CA GLU A 82 12.91 15.44 -20.72
C GLU A 82 12.89 14.56 -19.46
N TYR A 83 11.82 14.66 -18.67
CA TYR A 83 11.62 13.81 -17.49
C TYR A 83 11.51 12.32 -17.86
N ALA A 84 10.91 12.00 -19.01
CA ALA A 84 10.87 10.64 -19.53
C ALA A 84 12.28 10.13 -19.87
N ARG A 85 13.14 10.96 -20.48
CA ARG A 85 14.56 10.59 -20.72
C ARG A 85 15.28 10.33 -19.40
N MET A 86 15.12 11.22 -18.42
CA MET A 86 15.68 11.02 -17.08
C MET A 86 15.26 9.68 -16.47
N ALA A 87 13.98 9.32 -16.60
CA ALA A 87 13.46 8.05 -16.09
C ALA A 87 13.99 6.82 -16.85
N LEU A 88 14.23 6.91 -18.16
CA LEU A 88 14.76 5.81 -18.97
C LEU A 88 16.28 5.65 -18.86
N ASP A 89 17.00 6.74 -18.62
CA ASP A 89 18.46 6.77 -18.56
C ASP A 89 18.99 6.63 -17.11
N ARG A 90 18.13 6.68 -16.10
CA ARG A 90 18.60 6.59 -14.71
C ARG A 90 19.29 5.25 -14.43
N PRO A 91 20.47 5.29 -13.78
CA PRO A 91 21.24 4.09 -13.51
C PRO A 91 20.65 3.27 -12.38
N GLU A 92 19.99 3.87 -11.39
CA GLU A 92 19.30 3.22 -10.27
C GLU A 92 18.22 4.16 -9.71
N PRO A 93 17.21 3.65 -8.97
CA PRO A 93 16.25 4.46 -8.25
C PRO A 93 16.95 5.38 -7.24
N SER A 94 16.74 6.69 -7.36
CA SER A 94 17.45 7.72 -6.56
C SER A 94 16.62 8.30 -5.41
N LYS A 95 15.31 8.07 -5.37
CA LYS A 95 14.40 8.72 -4.41
C LYS A 95 14.45 8.09 -3.03
N GLU A 96 14.59 8.92 -2.00
CA GLU A 96 14.54 8.51 -0.58
C GLU A 96 13.11 8.41 -0.03
N ASN A 97 12.18 9.21 -0.55
CA ASN A 97 10.77 9.02 -0.27
C ASN A 97 10.24 7.80 -1.06
N ILE A 98 9.18 7.20 -0.53
CA ILE A 98 8.51 6.02 -1.12
C ILE A 98 7.16 6.42 -1.74
N MET A 99 6.54 7.44 -1.15
CA MET A 99 5.29 8.01 -1.59
C MET A 99 5.47 9.51 -1.75
N CYS A 100 4.67 10.12 -2.61
CA CYS A 100 4.62 11.55 -2.80
C CYS A 100 3.18 12.05 -2.82
N VAL A 101 3.01 13.34 -2.57
CA VAL A 101 1.76 14.04 -2.83
C VAL A 101 1.98 14.90 -4.06
N ILE A 102 1.04 14.79 -5.00
CA ILE A 102 0.95 15.63 -6.18
C ILE A 102 0.15 16.85 -5.75
N ASP A 103 0.87 17.93 -5.47
CA ASP A 103 0.33 19.24 -5.07
C ASP A 103 -0.77 19.73 -6.02
N GLU A 104 -0.54 19.63 -7.33
CA GLU A 104 -1.47 20.09 -8.36
C GLU A 104 -2.79 19.29 -8.36
N ALA A 105 -2.73 18.03 -7.94
CA ALA A 105 -3.88 17.15 -7.80
C ALA A 105 -4.58 17.32 -6.46
N CYS A 106 -3.88 17.84 -5.45
CA CYS A 106 -4.41 18.02 -4.12
C CYS A 106 -5.46 19.13 -4.09
N SER A 107 -6.51 18.94 -3.29
CA SER A 107 -7.57 19.93 -3.16
C SER A 107 -7.36 20.89 -1.98
N SER A 108 -6.24 20.77 -1.26
CA SER A 108 -5.93 21.56 -0.07
C SER A 108 -7.12 21.61 0.88
N CYS A 109 -7.64 20.43 1.25
CA CYS A 109 -8.90 20.27 1.95
C CYS A 109 -8.96 21.18 3.18
N VAL A 110 -10.07 21.91 3.36
CA VAL A 110 -10.21 22.85 4.49
C VAL A 110 -10.07 22.10 5.82
N GLN A 111 -9.38 22.70 6.79
CA GLN A 111 -9.27 22.16 8.16
C GLN A 111 -10.54 22.41 9.01
N ILE A 112 -11.56 23.03 8.41
CA ILE A 112 -12.86 23.24 9.04
C ILE A 112 -13.56 21.90 9.16
N ASN A 113 -13.55 21.34 10.36
CA ASN A 113 -14.16 20.04 10.60
C ASN A 113 -15.68 20.10 10.68
N TYR A 114 -16.29 21.25 10.96
CA TYR A 114 -17.74 21.35 11.14
C TYR A 114 -18.30 22.58 10.46
N GLU A 115 -19.30 22.40 9.60
CA GLU A 115 -19.95 23.51 8.88
C GLU A 115 -21.47 23.44 9.07
N ILE A 116 -22.11 24.60 9.24
CA ILE A 116 -23.56 24.69 9.38
C ILE A 116 -24.19 24.87 8.00
N THR A 117 -24.96 23.87 7.58
CA THR A 117 -25.64 23.87 6.28
C THR A 117 -26.90 24.74 6.29
N ASN A 118 -27.46 24.97 5.11
CA ASN A 118 -28.75 25.64 4.92
C ASN A 118 -29.95 24.86 5.51
N LEU A 119 -29.75 23.62 5.99
CA LEU A 119 -30.77 22.85 6.71
C LEU A 119 -31.04 23.38 8.12
N CYS A 120 -30.19 24.27 8.63
CA CYS A 120 -30.38 24.88 9.94
C CYS A 120 -31.74 25.59 10.03
N ARG A 121 -32.52 25.26 11.05
CA ARG A 121 -33.87 25.83 11.29
C ARG A 121 -33.90 27.02 12.25
N GLY A 122 -32.74 27.48 12.73
CA GLY A 122 -32.67 28.60 13.66
C GLY A 122 -33.49 28.37 14.94
N CYS A 123 -33.38 27.18 15.53
CA CYS A 123 -34.23 26.78 16.64
C CYS A 123 -34.10 27.72 17.84
N VAL A 124 -35.23 27.96 18.52
CA VAL A 124 -35.26 28.77 19.77
C VAL A 124 -34.40 28.12 20.86
N ALA A 125 -34.34 26.78 20.90
CA ALA A 125 -33.54 26.02 21.85
C ALA A 125 -32.02 26.26 21.72
N ARG A 126 -31.54 26.68 20.53
CA ARG A 126 -30.13 27.02 20.25
C ARG A 126 -29.12 26.02 20.83
N SER A 127 -29.42 24.72 20.76
CA SER A 127 -28.62 23.66 21.41
C SER A 127 -27.15 23.66 21.00
N CYS A 128 -26.85 23.98 19.74
CA CYS A 128 -25.46 24.09 19.26
C CYS A 128 -24.69 25.24 19.92
N TYR A 129 -25.36 26.36 20.20
CA TYR A 129 -24.79 27.52 20.89
C TYR A 129 -24.63 27.25 22.38
N MET A 130 -25.71 26.78 23.04
CA MET A 130 -25.71 26.54 24.49
C MET A 130 -24.68 25.50 24.94
N ASN A 131 -24.33 24.55 24.07
CA ASN A 131 -23.36 23.51 24.37
C ASN A 131 -21.96 23.79 23.80
N CYS A 132 -21.72 24.96 23.19
CA CYS A 132 -20.41 25.29 22.63
C CYS A 132 -19.45 25.73 23.75
N PRO A 133 -18.39 24.97 24.09
CA PRO A 133 -17.50 25.30 25.21
C PRO A 133 -16.56 26.48 24.93
N LYS A 134 -16.53 26.97 23.69
CA LYS A 134 -15.68 28.07 23.24
C LYS A 134 -16.49 29.26 22.74
N ASP A 135 -17.82 29.23 22.90
CA ASP A 135 -18.71 30.28 22.40
C ASP A 135 -18.44 30.61 20.92
N ALA A 136 -18.20 29.60 20.09
CA ALA A 136 -17.88 29.77 18.67
C ALA A 136 -19.12 29.86 17.77
N ILE A 137 -20.35 29.80 18.32
CA ILE A 137 -21.57 29.87 17.52
C ILE A 137 -22.09 31.32 17.45
N ARG A 138 -22.40 31.77 16.24
CA ARG A 138 -23.04 33.05 15.92
C ARG A 138 -24.36 32.80 15.18
N PHE A 139 -25.17 33.85 15.01
CA PHE A 139 -26.44 33.75 14.29
C PHE A 139 -26.50 34.78 13.16
N LYS A 140 -26.92 34.33 11.98
CA LYS A 140 -27.21 35.19 10.82
C LYS A 140 -28.52 35.96 11.07
N LYS A 141 -28.76 36.99 10.26
CA LYS A 141 -30.00 37.79 10.32
C LYS A 141 -31.28 36.97 10.16
N ASN A 142 -31.21 35.86 9.42
CA ASN A 142 -32.34 34.93 9.23
C ASN A 142 -32.51 33.90 10.37
N GLY A 143 -31.76 34.04 11.46
CA GLY A 143 -31.82 33.15 12.63
C GLY A 143 -31.02 31.85 12.51
N GLN A 144 -30.42 31.55 11.36
CA GLN A 144 -29.58 30.36 11.22
C GLN A 144 -28.26 30.52 11.96
N ALA A 145 -27.80 29.44 12.58
CA ALA A 145 -26.50 29.41 13.24
C ALA A 145 -25.36 29.44 12.20
N MET A 146 -24.21 29.96 12.62
CA MET A 146 -22.94 29.98 11.90
C MET A 146 -21.81 29.69 12.88
N ILE A 147 -20.77 28.97 12.45
CA ILE A 147 -19.58 28.74 13.27
C ILE A 147 -18.56 29.83 12.96
N ASP A 148 -18.04 30.44 14.00
CA ASP A 148 -16.85 31.29 13.99
C ASP A 148 -15.63 30.36 14.06
N HIS A 149 -14.97 30.16 12.91
CA HIS A 149 -13.89 29.19 12.76
C HIS A 149 -12.59 29.62 13.45
N ASP A 150 -12.39 30.91 13.69
CA ASP A 150 -11.21 31.42 14.42
C ASP A 150 -11.28 31.03 15.90
N THR A 151 -12.50 30.87 16.43
CA THR A 151 -12.74 30.49 17.82
C THR A 151 -12.98 28.97 17.98
N CYS A 152 -13.40 28.29 16.93
CA CYS A 152 -13.82 26.89 16.98
C CYS A 152 -12.64 25.93 17.14
N VAL A 153 -12.68 25.10 18.19
CA VAL A 153 -11.67 24.03 18.43
C VAL A 153 -12.06 22.67 17.86
N SER A 154 -13.06 22.62 16.97
CA SER A 154 -13.53 21.39 16.31
C SER A 154 -13.89 20.22 17.26
N CYS A 155 -14.47 20.52 18.43
CA CYS A 155 -14.84 19.48 19.43
C CYS A 155 -16.04 18.60 19.03
N GLY A 156 -16.84 19.02 18.04
CA GLY A 156 -18.00 18.27 17.53
C GLY A 156 -19.23 18.23 18.45
N ILE A 157 -19.23 18.93 19.58
CA ILE A 157 -20.39 18.97 20.48
C ILE A 157 -21.59 19.62 19.80
N CYS A 158 -21.39 20.68 19.02
CA CYS A 158 -22.44 21.33 18.24
C CYS A 158 -23.09 20.36 17.22
N HIS A 159 -22.28 19.54 16.55
CA HIS A 159 -22.74 18.52 15.61
C HIS A 159 -23.60 17.47 16.29
N LYS A 160 -23.13 16.90 17.41
CA LYS A 160 -23.86 15.90 18.21
C LYS A 160 -25.16 16.44 18.81
N SER A 161 -25.18 17.73 19.18
CA SER A 161 -26.34 18.37 19.82
C SER A 161 -27.36 18.94 18.85
N CYS A 162 -27.11 18.91 17.54
CA CYS A 162 -28.04 19.42 16.55
C CYS A 162 -29.15 18.38 16.23
N PRO A 163 -30.41 18.59 16.66
CA PRO A 163 -31.48 17.61 16.42
C PRO A 163 -31.89 17.50 14.95
N TYR A 164 -31.54 18.51 14.14
CA TYR A 164 -31.83 18.55 12.70
C TYR A 164 -30.69 17.99 11.85
N HIS A 165 -29.58 17.55 12.46
CA HIS A 165 -28.36 17.15 11.75
C HIS A 165 -27.88 18.20 10.72
N ALA A 166 -28.12 19.47 11.02
CA ALA A 166 -27.82 20.58 10.10
C ALA A 166 -26.34 20.98 10.08
N ILE A 167 -25.55 20.46 11.01
CA ILE A 167 -24.10 20.68 11.09
C ILE A 167 -23.45 19.44 10.51
N VAL A 168 -22.61 19.59 9.49
CA VAL A 168 -21.92 18.47 8.83
C VAL A 168 -20.47 18.43 9.27
N TYR A 169 -19.93 17.22 9.42
CA TYR A 169 -18.50 17.01 9.59
C TYR A 169 -17.83 16.92 8.22
N ILE A 170 -16.77 17.71 7.99
CA ILE A 170 -16.00 17.69 6.73
C ILE A 170 -14.68 16.97 7.02
N PRO A 171 -14.54 15.69 6.64
CA PRO A 171 -13.32 14.94 6.88
C PRO A 171 -12.19 15.38 5.96
N VAL A 172 -10.95 15.18 6.41
CA VAL A 172 -9.76 15.14 5.53
C VAL A 172 -9.35 13.67 5.39
N PRO A 173 -9.80 12.95 4.34
CA PRO A 173 -9.73 11.48 4.30
C PRO A 173 -8.31 10.91 4.42
N CYS A 174 -7.31 11.56 3.81
CA CYS A 174 -5.91 11.15 3.89
C CYS A 174 -5.32 11.31 5.31
N GLU A 175 -5.68 12.38 6.03
CA GLU A 175 -5.25 12.59 7.42
C GLU A 175 -5.92 11.61 8.37
N GLU A 176 -7.24 11.40 8.23
CA GLU A 176 -8.01 10.52 9.10
C GLU A 176 -7.64 9.04 8.97
N SER A 177 -7.39 8.60 7.74
CA SER A 177 -6.96 7.23 7.45
C SER A 177 -5.54 6.93 7.95
N CYS A 178 -4.73 7.97 8.23
CA CYS A 178 -3.36 7.81 8.70
C CYS A 178 -3.33 7.46 10.20
N PRO A 179 -2.91 6.24 10.57
CA PRO A 179 -2.96 5.80 11.97
C PRO A 179 -1.94 6.49 12.87
N VAL A 180 -0.86 7.02 12.27
CA VAL A 180 0.28 7.65 12.94
C VAL A 180 0.34 9.18 12.74
N LYS A 181 -0.70 9.77 12.12
CA LYS A 181 -0.78 11.22 11.83
C LYS A 181 0.46 11.77 11.11
N ALA A 182 0.89 11.07 10.06
CA ALA A 182 2.01 11.45 9.22
C ALA A 182 1.61 12.42 8.10
N ILE A 183 0.33 12.49 7.72
CA ILE A 183 -0.14 13.50 6.76
C ILE A 183 -0.28 14.82 7.50
N LYS A 184 0.35 15.87 6.99
CA LYS A 184 0.35 17.24 7.52
C LYS A 184 0.11 18.22 6.40
N LYS A 185 -0.21 19.46 6.76
CA LYS A 185 -0.42 20.57 5.84
C LYS A 185 0.79 21.50 5.86
N ASP A 186 1.27 21.92 4.69
CA ASP A 186 2.33 22.92 4.56
C ASP A 186 1.78 24.36 4.66
N GLU A 187 2.64 25.35 4.44
CA GLU A 187 2.29 26.77 4.49
C GLU A 187 1.36 27.23 3.36
N HIS A 188 1.29 26.48 2.26
CA HIS A 188 0.42 26.73 1.12
C HIS A 188 -0.92 25.99 1.22
N GLY A 189 -1.10 25.21 2.28
CA GLY A 189 -2.31 24.46 2.54
C GLY A 189 -2.36 23.10 1.84
N VAL A 190 -1.27 22.66 1.20
CA VAL A 190 -1.13 21.37 0.54
C VAL A 190 -0.73 20.31 1.55
N GLU A 191 -1.36 19.14 1.46
CA GLU A 191 -1.01 18.00 2.28
C GLU A 191 0.32 17.38 1.83
N TYR A 192 1.21 17.09 2.78
CA TYR A 192 2.48 16.39 2.56
C TYR A 192 2.63 15.21 3.54
N ILE A 193 3.54 14.29 3.23
CA ILE A 193 3.83 13.12 4.05
C ILE A 193 5.06 13.39 4.91
N ASP A 194 4.90 13.38 6.23
CA ASP A 194 5.99 13.43 7.20
C ASP A 194 6.69 12.06 7.26
N GLU A 195 7.78 11.92 6.51
CA GLU A 195 8.59 10.70 6.39
C GLU A 195 9.13 10.19 7.75
N SER A 196 9.36 11.10 8.72
CA SER A 196 9.81 10.74 10.07
C SER A 196 8.74 9.97 10.85
N LYS A 197 7.47 10.11 10.48
CA LYS A 197 6.34 9.42 11.10
C LYS A 197 5.73 8.34 10.22
N CYS A 198 5.83 8.46 8.91
CA CYS A 198 5.17 7.56 7.98
C CYS A 198 5.62 6.09 8.18
N ILE A 199 4.66 5.16 8.17
CA ILE A 199 4.91 3.71 8.21
C ILE A 199 4.61 3.02 6.86
N TYR A 200 4.41 3.83 5.81
CA TYR A 200 4.20 3.40 4.42
C TYR A 200 3.05 2.40 4.19
N CYS A 201 2.03 2.38 5.06
CA CYS A 201 0.91 1.45 4.95
C CYS A 201 -0.04 1.69 3.76
N GLY A 202 0.12 2.79 3.02
CA GLY A 202 -0.67 3.11 1.82
C GLY A 202 -2.14 3.43 2.04
N LYS A 203 -2.64 3.52 3.29
CA LYS A 203 -4.05 3.84 3.57
C LYS A 203 -4.48 5.21 3.01
N CYS A 204 -3.61 6.22 3.16
CA CYS A 204 -3.88 7.56 2.65
C CYS A 204 -3.95 7.60 1.11
N MET A 205 -3.16 6.76 0.42
CA MET A 205 -3.17 6.62 -1.04
C MET A 205 -4.56 6.23 -1.55
N ASN A 206 -5.19 5.24 -0.93
CA ASN A 206 -6.52 4.77 -1.31
C ASN A 206 -7.66 5.62 -0.73
N ALA A 207 -7.42 6.37 0.34
CA ALA A 207 -8.42 7.22 0.97
C ALA A 207 -8.60 8.58 0.29
N CYS A 208 -7.56 9.11 -0.37
CA CYS A 208 -7.61 10.45 -0.97
C CYS A 208 -8.57 10.49 -2.18
N PRO A 209 -9.74 11.16 -2.10
CA PRO A 209 -10.74 11.14 -3.19
C PRO A 209 -10.27 11.84 -4.47
N PHE A 210 -9.24 12.69 -4.36
CA PHE A 210 -8.65 13.40 -5.49
C PHE A 210 -7.59 12.58 -6.23
N GLY A 211 -7.17 11.44 -5.64
CA GLY A 211 -6.05 10.64 -6.12
C GLY A 211 -4.80 11.50 -6.23
N ALA A 212 -4.42 12.17 -5.14
CA ALA A 212 -3.26 13.06 -5.09
C ALA A 212 -2.02 12.37 -4.50
N ILE A 213 -2.18 11.23 -3.83
CA ILE A 213 -1.09 10.51 -3.17
C ILE A 213 -0.73 9.31 -4.04
N PHE A 214 0.56 9.15 -4.35
CA PHE A 214 1.08 8.07 -5.18
C PHE A 214 2.29 7.43 -4.51
N GLU A 215 2.52 6.15 -4.81
CA GLU A 215 3.82 5.52 -4.66
C GLU A 215 4.74 5.90 -5.81
N ILE A 216 6.05 5.98 -5.54
CA ILE A 216 7.07 6.24 -6.56
C ILE A 216 7.43 4.90 -7.19
N SER A 217 7.11 4.77 -8.48
CA SER A 217 7.22 3.56 -9.26
C SER A 217 8.65 3.23 -9.66
N GLN A 218 8.94 1.93 -9.75
CA GLN A 218 10.17 1.40 -10.35
C GLN A 218 9.87 0.65 -11.66
N THR A 219 8.69 0.87 -12.26
CA THR A 219 8.26 0.18 -13.48
C THR A 219 9.26 0.36 -14.62
N PHE A 220 9.66 1.59 -14.90
CA PHE A 220 10.61 1.87 -15.99
C PHE A 220 12.05 1.47 -15.64
N ASP A 221 12.43 1.37 -14.37
CA ASP A 221 13.72 0.78 -13.97
C ASP A 221 13.81 -0.67 -14.39
N VAL A 222 12.74 -1.44 -14.11
CA VAL A 222 12.67 -2.87 -14.40
C VAL A 222 12.53 -3.09 -15.91
N LEU A 223 11.54 -2.44 -16.54
CA LEU A 223 11.25 -2.65 -17.96
C LEU A 223 12.44 -2.27 -18.85
N GLN A 224 13.11 -1.16 -18.56
CA GLN A 224 14.25 -0.74 -19.36
C GLN A 224 15.43 -1.72 -19.27
N ARG A 225 15.67 -2.32 -18.11
CA ARG A 225 16.71 -3.35 -17.91
C ARG A 225 16.38 -4.65 -18.63
N ILE A 226 15.12 -5.08 -18.55
CA ILE A 226 14.62 -6.21 -19.35
C ILE A 226 14.89 -5.95 -20.84
N LYS A 227 14.55 -4.75 -21.34
CA LYS A 227 14.78 -4.37 -22.73
C LYS A 227 16.27 -4.33 -23.12
N LYS A 228 17.15 -3.98 -22.19
CA LYS A 228 18.62 -4.04 -22.36
C LYS A 228 19.19 -5.47 -22.30
N GLY A 229 18.38 -6.47 -21.98
CA GLY A 229 18.80 -7.87 -21.90
C GLY A 229 19.41 -8.27 -20.56
N GLU A 230 19.22 -7.48 -19.50
CA GLU A 230 19.64 -7.86 -18.16
C GLU A 230 18.79 -9.02 -17.62
N LYS A 231 19.41 -9.93 -16.87
CA LYS A 231 18.70 -11.04 -16.25
C LYS A 231 17.92 -10.55 -15.04
N MET A 232 16.59 -10.55 -15.15
CA MET A 232 15.69 -10.16 -14.07
C MET A 232 14.93 -11.38 -13.56
N VAL A 233 14.95 -11.63 -12.25
CA VAL A 233 14.18 -12.71 -11.61
C VAL A 233 13.08 -12.12 -10.74
N ALA A 234 11.84 -12.56 -10.93
CA ALA A 234 10.71 -12.12 -10.12
C ALA A 234 10.54 -13.03 -8.90
N ILE A 235 10.56 -12.46 -7.69
CA ILE A 235 10.13 -13.14 -6.47
C ILE A 235 8.71 -12.68 -6.12
N ILE A 236 7.73 -13.56 -6.27
CA ILE A 236 6.30 -13.19 -6.26
C ILE A 236 5.65 -13.52 -4.91
N ALA A 237 5.04 -12.52 -4.27
CA ALA A 237 4.37 -12.64 -2.99
C ALA A 237 3.18 -13.62 -3.04
N PRO A 238 2.89 -14.37 -1.95
CA PRO A 238 1.83 -15.38 -1.95
C PRO A 238 0.42 -14.88 -2.27
N SER A 239 0.16 -13.59 -2.05
CA SER A 239 -1.14 -12.98 -2.34
C SER A 239 -1.48 -12.92 -3.83
N ILE A 240 -0.55 -13.25 -4.73
CA ILE A 240 -0.78 -13.40 -6.18
C ILE A 240 -1.97 -14.32 -6.49
N LEU A 241 -2.19 -15.34 -5.66
CA LEU A 241 -3.27 -16.33 -5.80
C LEU A 241 -4.68 -15.73 -5.80
N GLY A 242 -4.85 -14.48 -5.36
CA GLY A 242 -6.13 -13.77 -5.42
C GLY A 242 -6.11 -12.49 -6.25
N GLN A 243 -5.08 -12.23 -7.06
CA GLN A 243 -4.96 -10.97 -7.80
C GLN A 243 -5.51 -11.02 -9.23
N PHE A 244 -5.30 -12.13 -9.93
CA PHE A 244 -5.61 -12.24 -11.36
C PHE A 244 -6.64 -13.35 -11.59
N LYS A 245 -7.63 -13.10 -12.44
CA LYS A 245 -8.79 -13.99 -12.66
C LYS A 245 -8.49 -15.12 -13.68
N THR A 246 -7.34 -15.77 -13.53
CA THR A 246 -6.88 -16.86 -14.40
C THR A 246 -6.12 -17.92 -13.57
N SER A 247 -5.60 -18.97 -14.21
CA SER A 247 -4.73 -19.95 -13.54
C SER A 247 -3.40 -19.32 -13.13
N ILE A 248 -2.82 -19.76 -12.01
CA ILE A 248 -1.58 -19.18 -11.51
C ILE A 248 -0.41 -19.44 -12.48
N GLU A 249 -0.43 -20.55 -13.20
CA GLU A 249 0.57 -20.91 -14.20
C GLU A 249 0.54 -19.95 -15.40
N GLN A 250 -0.66 -19.51 -15.82
CA GLN A 250 -0.78 -18.47 -16.85
C GLN A 250 -0.31 -17.11 -16.36
N VAL A 251 -0.55 -16.78 -15.08
CA VAL A 251 0.02 -15.56 -14.48
C VAL A 251 1.54 -15.61 -14.52
N TYR A 252 2.16 -16.74 -14.14
CA TYR A 252 3.61 -16.91 -14.24
C TYR A 252 4.10 -16.87 -15.69
N GLY A 253 3.37 -17.45 -16.63
CA GLY A 253 3.61 -17.30 -18.06
C GLY A 253 3.69 -15.83 -18.48
N ALA A 254 2.80 -14.99 -17.95
CA ALA A 254 2.77 -13.58 -18.29
C ALA A 254 4.01 -12.82 -17.80
N PHE A 255 4.59 -13.20 -16.66
CA PHE A 255 5.89 -12.68 -16.22
C PHE A 255 7.01 -13.09 -17.18
N LYS A 256 6.96 -14.31 -17.74
CA LYS A 256 7.91 -14.74 -18.79
C LYS A 256 7.75 -13.90 -20.06
N GLU A 257 6.52 -13.61 -20.46
CA GLU A 257 6.22 -12.76 -21.62
C GLU A 257 6.61 -11.29 -21.42
N ILE A 258 6.50 -10.75 -20.20
CA ILE A 258 7.08 -9.45 -19.82
C ILE A 258 8.60 -9.44 -20.03
N GLY A 259 9.26 -10.59 -19.85
CA GLY A 259 10.70 -10.77 -20.09
C GLY A 259 11.51 -11.19 -18.86
N PHE A 260 10.86 -11.59 -17.75
CA PHE A 260 11.57 -12.13 -16.60
C PHE A 260 12.27 -13.46 -16.94
N THR A 261 13.51 -13.60 -16.50
CA THR A 261 14.36 -14.78 -16.73
C THR A 261 13.87 -15.99 -15.96
N ASP A 262 13.46 -15.80 -14.70
CA ASP A 262 12.89 -16.86 -13.87
C ASP A 262 11.91 -16.27 -12.85
N ILE A 263 11.12 -17.14 -12.24
CA ILE A 263 10.11 -16.80 -11.26
C ILE A 263 10.26 -17.73 -10.05
N ILE A 264 10.29 -17.15 -8.86
CA ILE A 264 10.39 -17.87 -7.59
C ILE A 264 9.23 -17.42 -6.69
N GLU A 265 8.54 -18.39 -6.08
CA GLU A 265 7.48 -18.07 -5.14
C GLU A 265 8.09 -17.60 -3.82
N VAL A 266 7.65 -16.44 -3.32
CA VAL A 266 8.02 -15.98 -1.97
C VAL A 266 7.47 -16.93 -0.89
N ALA A 267 6.52 -17.80 -1.23
CA ALA A 267 6.07 -18.88 -0.37
C ALA A 267 7.22 -19.83 0.02
N GLU A 268 8.21 -20.05 -0.85
CA GLU A 268 9.39 -20.85 -0.51
C GLU A 268 10.18 -20.19 0.63
N GLY A 269 10.42 -18.87 0.53
CA GLY A 269 11.02 -18.09 1.61
C GLY A 269 10.15 -18.03 2.88
N ALA A 270 8.81 -18.06 2.73
CA ALA A 270 7.89 -18.10 3.87
C ALA A 270 8.03 -19.41 4.65
N MET A 271 8.46 -20.51 4.01
CA MET A 271 8.73 -21.75 4.72
C MET A 271 9.90 -21.62 5.70
N MET A 272 10.97 -20.94 5.27
CA MET A 272 12.13 -20.63 6.11
C MET A 272 11.78 -19.64 7.23
N THR A 273 10.97 -18.61 6.94
CA THR A 273 10.45 -17.71 7.98
C THR A 273 9.66 -18.51 9.02
N THR A 274 8.77 -19.41 8.58
CA THR A 274 7.94 -20.20 9.49
C THR A 274 8.79 -21.06 10.42
N SER A 275 9.76 -21.81 9.89
CA SER A 275 10.61 -22.65 10.73
C SER A 275 11.43 -21.82 11.70
N ASN A 276 12.06 -20.73 11.25
CA ASN A 276 12.94 -19.93 12.10
C ASN A 276 12.16 -19.17 13.18
N GLU A 277 11.01 -18.60 12.83
CA GLU A 277 10.13 -17.90 13.77
C GLU A 277 9.49 -18.86 14.77
N ALA A 278 9.21 -20.11 14.38
CA ALA A 278 8.75 -21.15 15.30
C ALA A 278 9.82 -21.53 16.34
N HIS A 279 11.07 -21.73 15.93
CA HIS A 279 12.16 -22.03 16.87
C HIS A 279 12.46 -20.84 17.78
N GLU A 280 12.54 -19.63 17.22
CA GLU A 280 12.75 -18.40 17.99
C GLU A 280 11.63 -18.18 19.03
N LEU A 281 10.38 -18.47 18.65
CA LEU A 281 9.25 -18.39 19.59
C LEU A 281 9.44 -19.30 20.80
N LEU A 282 9.80 -20.57 20.56
CA LEU A 282 10.02 -21.54 21.64
C LEU A 282 11.18 -21.09 22.55
N GLU A 283 12.31 -20.71 21.95
CA GLU A 283 13.48 -20.21 22.67
C GLU A 283 13.13 -19.01 23.57
N LYS A 284 12.46 -17.99 23.02
CA LYS A 284 12.07 -16.80 23.78
C LYS A 284 11.13 -17.11 24.94
N LEU A 285 10.20 -18.04 24.75
CA LEU A 285 9.28 -18.47 25.81
C LEU A 285 10.02 -19.24 26.90
N GLU A 286 11.00 -20.07 26.55
CA GLU A 286 11.87 -20.79 27.50
C GLU A 286 12.77 -19.82 28.30
N GLU A 287 13.28 -18.76 27.67
CA GLU A 287 14.01 -17.66 28.31
C GLU A 287 13.13 -16.81 29.25
N GLY A 288 11.83 -17.08 29.31
CA GLY A 288 10.88 -16.41 30.20
C GLY A 288 10.21 -15.17 29.62
N GLN A 289 10.46 -14.84 28.34
CA GLN A 289 9.73 -13.79 27.63
C GLN A 289 8.24 -14.15 27.57
N LYS A 290 7.37 -13.17 27.80
CA LYS A 290 5.93 -13.44 27.90
C LYS A 290 5.23 -13.59 26.55
N PHE A 291 5.75 -12.93 25.52
CA PHE A 291 5.19 -13.00 24.18
C PHE A 291 6.23 -12.63 23.11
N MET A 292 5.95 -13.00 21.88
CA MET A 292 6.68 -12.57 20.68
C MET A 292 5.67 -12.09 19.62
N THR A 293 6.09 -11.12 18.83
CA THR A 293 5.34 -10.56 17.70
C THR A 293 6.05 -10.89 16.39
N THR A 294 5.27 -11.02 15.31
CA THR A 294 5.82 -11.36 14.00
C THR A 294 6.66 -10.23 13.38
N SER A 295 7.63 -10.57 12.53
CA SER A 295 8.54 -9.59 11.91
C SER A 295 8.26 -9.27 10.42
N CYS A 296 7.39 -10.03 9.76
CA CYS A 296 7.30 -10.03 8.29
C CYS A 296 6.56 -8.82 7.67
N CYS A 297 5.79 -8.05 8.44
CA CYS A 297 5.03 -6.89 7.94
C CYS A 297 5.89 -5.60 8.02
N PRO A 298 6.37 -5.04 6.90
CA PRO A 298 7.28 -3.89 6.93
C PRO A 298 6.65 -2.64 7.55
N SER A 299 5.34 -2.43 7.37
CA SER A 299 4.64 -1.31 8.03
C SER A 299 4.58 -1.47 9.55
N TYR A 300 4.53 -2.71 10.05
CA TYR A 300 4.63 -2.97 11.49
C TYR A 300 6.05 -2.71 11.99
N ILE A 301 7.07 -3.15 11.26
CA ILE A 301 8.47 -2.84 11.60
C ILE A 301 8.70 -1.32 11.66
N GLU A 302 8.23 -0.56 10.67
CA GLU A 302 8.32 0.90 10.70
C GLU A 302 7.53 1.53 11.86
N LEU A 303 6.39 0.94 12.26
CA LEU A 303 5.65 1.37 13.44
C LEU A 303 6.47 1.16 14.72
N VAL A 304 7.13 0.01 14.86
CA VAL A 304 8.01 -0.30 16.01
C VAL A 304 9.20 0.65 16.05
N GLU A 305 9.88 0.83 14.91
CA GLU A 305 11.06 1.69 14.81
C GLU A 305 10.76 3.16 15.15
N LYS A 306 9.61 3.68 14.71
CA LYS A 306 9.30 5.12 14.80
C LYS A 306 8.39 5.50 15.98
N HIS A 307 7.47 4.62 16.39
CA HIS A 307 6.38 4.98 17.31
C HIS A 307 6.23 4.08 18.53
N LEU A 308 6.83 2.89 18.51
CA LEU A 308 6.70 1.86 19.55
C LEU A 308 8.06 1.19 19.82
N THR A 309 9.10 1.97 20.09
CA THR A 309 10.46 1.46 20.27
C THR A 309 10.59 0.44 21.39
N GLU A 310 9.75 0.53 22.41
CA GLU A 310 9.69 -0.43 23.53
C GLU A 310 9.17 -1.82 23.10
N MET A 311 8.61 -1.94 21.90
CA MET A 311 8.18 -3.22 21.34
C MET A 311 9.35 -4.03 20.77
N LYS A 312 10.48 -3.40 20.43
CA LYS A 312 11.62 -4.04 19.76
C LYS A 312 12.06 -5.38 20.37
N PRO A 313 12.18 -5.54 21.71
CA PRO A 313 12.60 -6.82 22.29
C PRO A 313 11.62 -7.98 22.03
N TYR A 314 10.36 -7.65 21.74
CA TYR A 314 9.32 -8.64 21.49
C TYR A 314 9.08 -8.89 20.00
N VAL A 315 9.80 -8.22 19.09
CA VAL A 315 9.70 -8.49 17.65
C VAL A 315 10.64 -9.62 17.29
N SER A 316 10.14 -10.62 16.57
CA SER A 316 10.98 -11.67 16.00
C SER A 316 12.14 -11.08 15.19
N THR A 317 13.31 -11.66 15.34
CA THR A 317 14.53 -11.29 14.59
C THR A 317 14.62 -12.04 13.25
N THR A 318 13.71 -12.99 13.03
CA THR A 318 13.63 -13.79 11.81
C THR A 318 13.39 -12.91 10.57
N GLY A 319 14.13 -13.19 9.49
CA GLY A 319 13.94 -12.54 8.20
C GLY A 319 12.55 -12.76 7.60
N SER A 320 12.07 -11.79 6.82
CA SER A 320 10.77 -11.92 6.16
C SER A 320 10.80 -12.98 5.04
N PRO A 321 9.65 -13.43 4.53
CA PRO A 321 9.61 -14.32 3.37
C PRO A 321 10.35 -13.79 2.14
N MET A 322 10.31 -12.46 1.92
CA MET A 322 11.02 -11.81 0.82
C MET A 322 12.53 -11.94 1.00
N TYR A 323 13.03 -11.76 2.24
CA TYR A 323 14.44 -11.88 2.57
C TYR A 323 14.96 -13.27 2.16
N TYR A 324 14.31 -14.34 2.60
CA TYR A 324 14.76 -15.69 2.26
C TYR A 324 14.59 -16.01 0.78
N ALA A 325 13.46 -15.64 0.17
CA ALA A 325 13.22 -15.87 -1.26
C ALA A 325 14.26 -15.17 -2.14
N ALA A 326 14.72 -13.97 -1.76
CA ALA A 326 15.77 -13.26 -2.48
C ALA A 326 17.11 -14.01 -2.44
N ARG A 327 17.45 -14.65 -1.32
CA ARG A 327 18.69 -15.43 -1.18
C ARG A 327 18.63 -16.71 -2.00
N ILE A 328 17.51 -17.41 -1.97
CA ILE A 328 17.24 -18.56 -2.85
C ILE A 328 17.38 -18.14 -4.33
N ALA A 329 16.84 -16.97 -4.69
CA ALA A 329 16.96 -16.43 -6.04
C ALA A 329 18.41 -16.11 -6.43
N LYS A 330 19.20 -15.51 -5.54
CA LYS A 330 20.63 -15.22 -5.77
C LYS A 330 21.49 -16.48 -5.82
N GLU A 331 21.17 -17.52 -5.05
CA GLU A 331 21.86 -18.81 -5.14
C GLU A 331 21.63 -19.48 -6.49
N LYS A 332 20.38 -19.46 -6.98
CA LYS A 332 20.01 -20.03 -8.28
C LYS A 332 20.49 -19.19 -9.46
N HIS A 333 20.48 -17.87 -9.32
CA HIS A 333 20.83 -16.89 -10.35
C HIS A 333 21.75 -15.79 -9.79
N PRO A 334 23.06 -16.07 -9.59
CA PRO A 334 23.99 -15.13 -8.96
C PRO A 334 24.19 -13.83 -9.73
N ASP A 335 24.02 -13.85 -11.05
CA ASP A 335 24.19 -12.71 -11.94
C ASP A 335 22.88 -11.97 -12.25
N ALA A 336 21.75 -12.42 -11.71
CA ALA A 336 20.46 -11.80 -11.94
C ALA A 336 20.14 -10.70 -10.92
N LYS A 337 19.42 -9.69 -11.40
CA LYS A 337 18.76 -8.68 -10.59
C LYS A 337 17.43 -9.23 -10.08
N ILE A 338 17.14 -9.03 -8.80
CA ILE A 338 15.96 -9.59 -8.15
C ILE A 338 14.88 -8.53 -8.00
N VAL A 339 13.67 -8.85 -8.44
CA VAL A 339 12.50 -7.97 -8.39
C VAL A 339 11.45 -8.59 -7.49
N PHE A 340 11.17 -7.96 -6.35
CA PHE A 340 10.03 -8.36 -5.52
C PHE A 340 8.71 -7.89 -6.15
N VAL A 341 7.72 -8.76 -6.18
CA VAL A 341 6.40 -8.44 -6.72
C VAL A 341 5.34 -8.71 -5.66
N GLY A 342 4.61 -7.68 -5.23
CA GLY A 342 3.64 -7.83 -4.14
C GLY A 342 2.61 -6.72 -3.96
N PRO A 343 1.78 -6.77 -2.92
CA PRO A 343 0.64 -5.86 -2.75
C PRO A 343 0.95 -4.62 -1.89
N CYS A 344 2.21 -4.43 -1.47
CA CYS A 344 2.55 -3.55 -0.36
C CYS A 344 3.55 -2.47 -0.74
N VAL A 345 3.18 -1.21 -0.53
CA VAL A 345 4.07 -0.05 -0.70
C VAL A 345 5.23 -0.06 0.30
N ALA A 346 4.98 -0.43 1.56
CA ALA A 346 6.01 -0.47 2.59
C ALA A 346 7.15 -1.46 2.31
N LYS A 347 6.92 -2.48 1.44
CA LYS A 347 8.01 -3.37 1.01
C LYS A 347 9.13 -2.62 0.29
N ARG A 348 8.86 -1.47 -0.34
CA ARG A 348 9.92 -0.60 -0.91
C ARG A 348 10.96 -0.19 0.15
N LYS A 349 10.56 0.01 1.42
CA LYS A 349 11.49 0.32 2.51
C LYS A 349 12.36 -0.87 2.92
N GLU A 350 11.78 -2.06 2.88
CA GLU A 350 12.48 -3.30 3.22
C GLU A 350 13.47 -3.70 2.12
N VAL A 351 13.07 -3.57 0.85
CA VAL A 351 13.95 -3.77 -0.31
C VAL A 351 15.19 -2.89 -0.21
N ARG A 352 15.03 -1.60 0.14
CA ARG A 352 16.20 -0.70 0.34
C ARG A 352 17.14 -1.11 1.48
N ARG A 353 16.69 -1.95 2.42
CA ARG A 353 17.53 -2.45 3.52
C ARG A 353 18.18 -3.80 3.20
N ASP A 354 17.79 -4.44 2.10
CA ASP A 354 18.23 -5.78 1.74
C ASP A 354 18.96 -5.76 0.40
N GLU A 355 20.29 -5.94 0.46
CA GLU A 355 21.17 -5.94 -0.72
C GLU A 355 20.85 -7.05 -1.73
N ALA A 356 20.08 -8.08 -1.33
CA ALA A 356 19.72 -9.17 -2.23
C ALA A 356 18.55 -8.82 -3.17
N VAL A 357 17.78 -7.76 -2.90
CA VAL A 357 16.63 -7.34 -3.72
C VAL A 357 16.93 -6.00 -4.39
N ASP A 358 16.85 -5.97 -5.72
CA ASP A 358 17.23 -4.79 -6.50
C ASP A 358 16.03 -3.86 -6.76
N TYR A 359 14.86 -4.43 -7.09
CA TYR A 359 13.65 -3.65 -7.43
C TYR A 359 12.38 -4.22 -6.83
N ILE A 360 11.30 -3.44 -6.94
CA ILE A 360 9.96 -3.81 -6.51
C ILE A 360 8.89 -3.27 -7.43
N LEU A 361 7.99 -4.17 -7.82
CA LEU A 361 6.74 -3.88 -8.50
C LEU A 361 5.55 -4.27 -7.63
N THR A 362 4.48 -3.49 -7.72
CA THR A 362 3.21 -3.85 -7.09
C THR A 362 2.31 -4.64 -8.04
N PHE A 363 1.32 -5.35 -7.50
CA PHE A 363 0.35 -6.05 -8.36
C PHE A 363 -0.51 -5.08 -9.18
N GLU A 364 -0.78 -3.89 -8.66
CA GLU A 364 -1.42 -2.81 -9.44
C GLU A 364 -0.55 -2.43 -10.64
N GLU A 365 0.76 -2.19 -10.44
CA GLU A 365 1.71 -1.90 -11.50
C GLU A 365 1.83 -3.04 -12.52
N VAL A 366 1.94 -4.29 -12.06
CA VAL A 366 1.97 -5.47 -12.96
C VAL A 366 0.71 -5.53 -13.82
N GLY A 367 -0.46 -5.29 -13.24
CA GLY A 367 -1.70 -5.19 -14.01
C GLY A 367 -1.61 -4.15 -15.13
N SER A 368 -1.07 -2.96 -14.83
CA SER A 368 -0.88 -1.91 -15.83
C SER A 368 0.17 -2.26 -16.88
N ILE A 369 1.22 -2.98 -16.50
CA ILE A 369 2.25 -3.47 -17.43
C ILE A 369 1.63 -4.46 -18.42
N LEU A 370 0.85 -5.43 -17.96
CA LEU A 370 0.17 -6.39 -18.83
C LEU A 370 -0.74 -5.69 -19.85
N ASP A 371 -1.59 -4.76 -19.38
CA ASP A 371 -2.49 -3.99 -20.25
C ASP A 371 -1.74 -3.04 -21.21
N GLY A 372 -0.63 -2.45 -20.76
CA GLY A 372 0.22 -1.59 -21.59
C GLY A 372 1.00 -2.38 -22.64
N MET A 373 1.36 -3.62 -22.32
CA MET A 373 2.04 -4.55 -23.22
C MET A 373 1.09 -5.40 -24.06
N ASP A 374 -0.23 -5.26 -23.90
CA ASP A 374 -1.24 -6.06 -24.59
C ASP A 374 -1.08 -7.58 -24.37
N ILE A 375 -0.69 -7.97 -23.16
CA ILE A 375 -0.54 -9.37 -22.75
C ILE A 375 -1.89 -9.86 -22.21
N GLN A 376 -2.53 -10.75 -22.96
CA GLN A 376 -3.84 -11.31 -22.60
C GLN A 376 -3.64 -12.61 -21.83
N LEU A 377 -3.84 -12.58 -20.51
CA LEU A 377 -3.57 -13.69 -19.58
C LEU A 377 -4.18 -15.04 -20.00
N GLU A 378 -5.35 -15.03 -20.63
CA GLU A 378 -6.04 -16.25 -21.08
C GLU A 378 -5.35 -16.93 -22.28
N GLN A 379 -4.49 -16.20 -23.00
CA GLN A 379 -3.78 -16.66 -24.19
C GLN A 379 -2.31 -16.98 -23.93
N VAL A 380 -1.78 -16.62 -22.75
CA VAL A 380 -0.38 -16.83 -22.41
C VAL A 380 -0.11 -18.32 -22.16
N ASP A 381 1.04 -18.78 -22.63
CA ASP A 381 1.56 -20.12 -22.32
C ASP A 381 1.82 -20.27 -20.81
N SER A 382 1.27 -21.33 -20.22
CA SER A 382 1.47 -21.63 -18.81
C SER A 382 2.94 -21.88 -18.48
N PHE A 383 3.41 -21.27 -17.38
CA PHE A 383 4.71 -21.57 -16.79
C PHE A 383 4.52 -22.20 -15.41
N SER A 384 5.12 -23.37 -15.21
CA SER A 384 5.10 -24.08 -13.93
C SER A 384 6.40 -23.88 -13.18
N ILE A 385 6.29 -23.53 -11.91
CA ILE A 385 7.43 -23.46 -10.99
C ILE A 385 7.76 -24.88 -10.52
N LEU A 386 9.05 -25.21 -10.47
CA LEU A 386 9.52 -26.57 -10.13
C LEU A 386 9.42 -26.89 -8.64
N HIS A 387 9.59 -25.88 -7.78
CA HIS A 387 9.53 -26.04 -6.33
C HIS A 387 8.06 -26.02 -5.86
N THR A 388 7.70 -26.91 -4.93
CA THR A 388 6.36 -26.94 -4.33
C THR A 388 6.42 -26.47 -2.90
N SER A 389 5.83 -25.30 -2.61
CA SER A 389 5.69 -24.79 -1.25
C SER A 389 4.38 -25.25 -0.60
N VAL A 390 4.41 -25.40 0.73
CA VAL A 390 3.26 -25.85 1.52
C VAL A 390 2.12 -24.83 1.54
N ARG A 391 0.89 -25.32 1.67
CA ARG A 391 -0.33 -24.52 1.74
C ARG A 391 -0.22 -23.40 2.77
N GLU A 392 0.34 -23.67 3.95
CA GLU A 392 0.44 -22.69 5.03
C GLU A 392 1.38 -21.52 4.68
N ALA A 393 2.43 -21.77 3.91
CA ALA A 393 3.34 -20.74 3.43
C ALA A 393 2.63 -19.80 2.43
N HIS A 394 1.73 -20.33 1.60
CA HIS A 394 0.84 -19.48 0.80
C HIS A 394 -0.19 -18.72 1.65
N GLY A 395 -0.56 -19.30 2.79
CA GLY A 395 -1.45 -18.71 3.79
C GLY A 395 -0.96 -17.37 4.37
N PHE A 396 0.35 -17.06 4.32
CA PHE A 396 0.91 -15.75 4.73
C PHE A 396 0.21 -14.55 4.06
N ALA A 397 -0.43 -14.77 2.91
CA ALA A 397 -1.19 -13.75 2.21
C ALA A 397 -2.36 -13.18 3.03
N GLN A 398 -2.97 -13.96 3.93
CA GLN A 398 -4.12 -13.55 4.72
C GLN A 398 -3.77 -13.32 6.19
N ALA A 399 -4.56 -12.47 6.85
CA ALA A 399 -4.42 -12.25 8.28
C ALA A 399 -4.68 -13.55 9.07
N GLY A 400 -3.81 -13.83 10.04
CA GLY A 400 -3.77 -15.10 10.78
C GLY A 400 -2.99 -16.20 10.06
N GLY A 401 -2.48 -15.93 8.85
CA GLY A 401 -1.77 -16.90 8.02
C GLY A 401 -0.38 -17.27 8.55
N VAL A 402 0.36 -16.29 9.07
CA VAL A 402 1.70 -16.51 9.65
C VAL A 402 1.57 -17.31 10.94
N MET A 403 0.62 -16.89 11.79
CA MET A 403 0.24 -17.62 13.00
C MET A 403 -0.17 -19.06 12.68
N GLY A 404 -1.02 -19.24 11.65
CA GLY A 404 -1.45 -20.56 11.20
C GLY A 404 -0.29 -21.45 10.74
N ALA A 405 0.65 -20.88 9.98
CA ALA A 405 1.82 -21.61 9.51
C ALA A 405 2.76 -22.04 10.64
N VAL A 406 3.07 -21.14 11.58
CA VAL A 406 3.91 -21.45 12.74
C VAL A 406 3.25 -22.54 13.60
N LYS A 407 1.93 -22.46 13.81
CA LYS A 407 1.19 -23.52 14.52
C LYS A 407 1.25 -24.86 13.81
N ALA A 408 1.01 -24.88 12.49
CA ALA A 408 1.06 -26.10 11.70
C ALA A 408 2.47 -26.73 11.70
N TYR A 409 3.52 -25.90 11.68
CA TYR A 409 4.91 -26.36 11.78
C TYR A 409 5.22 -26.98 13.16
N LEU A 410 4.75 -26.35 14.24
CA LEU A 410 4.97 -26.83 15.61
C LEU A 410 4.16 -28.07 15.98
N LYS A 411 3.05 -28.36 15.27
CA LYS A 411 2.18 -29.53 15.51
C LYS A 411 1.68 -29.55 16.98
N GLU A 412 1.86 -30.65 17.70
CA GLU A 412 1.39 -30.83 19.09
C GLU A 412 1.98 -29.79 20.07
N GLU A 413 3.16 -29.23 19.77
CA GLU A 413 3.75 -28.17 20.60
C GLU A 413 2.95 -26.86 20.53
N ALA A 414 2.21 -26.64 19.43
CA ALA A 414 1.37 -25.46 19.24
C ALA A 414 0.21 -25.37 20.24
N ASP A 415 -0.29 -26.50 20.76
CA ASP A 415 -1.39 -26.54 21.72
C ASP A 415 -1.04 -25.85 23.05
N LYS A 416 0.26 -25.71 23.33
CA LYS A 416 0.79 -25.04 24.52
C LYS A 416 0.94 -23.53 24.32
N ILE A 417 0.76 -23.04 23.10
CA ILE A 417 1.04 -21.65 22.73
C ILE A 417 -0.28 -20.96 22.40
N ASN A 418 -0.68 -20.03 23.27
CA ASN A 418 -1.78 -19.14 22.94
C ASN A 418 -1.31 -18.10 21.90
N ALA A 419 -1.97 -18.03 20.75
CA ALA A 419 -1.63 -17.07 19.70
C ALA A 419 -2.82 -16.19 19.37
N ILE A 420 -2.55 -14.90 19.15
CA ILE A 420 -3.54 -13.88 18.83
C ILE A 420 -3.13 -13.13 17.56
N GLN A 421 -4.12 -12.49 16.95
CA GLN A 421 -3.91 -11.71 15.74
C GLN A 421 -4.28 -10.24 16.00
N VAL A 422 -3.41 -9.35 15.55
CA VAL A 422 -3.65 -7.91 15.47
C VAL A 422 -3.58 -7.51 14.00
N SER A 423 -4.71 -7.55 13.32
CA SER A 423 -4.85 -7.01 11.96
C SER A 423 -5.38 -5.60 11.98
N ASP A 424 -5.05 -4.83 10.94
CA ASP A 424 -5.36 -3.41 10.79
C ASP A 424 -4.63 -2.49 11.79
N ILE A 425 -3.51 -1.89 11.38
CA ILE A 425 -2.83 -0.88 12.22
C ILE A 425 -3.68 0.40 12.20
N ASN A 426 -4.45 0.59 13.27
CA ASN A 426 -5.28 1.76 13.54
C ASN A 426 -4.97 2.31 14.94
N LYS A 427 -5.61 3.43 15.33
CA LYS A 427 -5.37 4.08 16.63
C LYS A 427 -5.59 3.12 17.82
N LYS A 428 -6.59 2.24 17.75
CA LYS A 428 -6.91 1.27 18.81
C LYS A 428 -5.84 0.18 18.91
N ASN A 429 -5.45 -0.41 17.78
CA ASN A 429 -4.47 -1.49 17.75
C ASN A 429 -3.05 -0.98 18.08
N ILE A 430 -2.70 0.25 17.71
CA ILE A 430 -1.46 0.90 18.17
C ILE A 430 -1.48 1.06 19.70
N ALA A 431 -2.60 1.47 20.29
CA ALA A 431 -2.72 1.61 21.73
C ALA A 431 -2.60 0.26 22.46
N LEU A 432 -3.17 -0.80 21.89
CA LEU A 432 -3.03 -2.18 22.38
C LEU A 432 -1.56 -2.62 22.37
N LEU A 433 -0.88 -2.52 21.23
CA LEU A 433 0.53 -2.89 21.10
C LEU A 433 1.42 -2.08 22.05
N ARG A 434 1.15 -0.77 22.20
CA ARG A 434 1.86 0.08 23.16
C ARG A 434 1.69 -0.41 24.60
N ALA A 435 0.49 -0.83 24.99
CA ALA A 435 0.23 -1.38 26.31
C ALA A 435 0.99 -2.70 26.52
N CYS A 436 1.02 -3.58 25.51
CA CYS A 436 1.78 -4.83 25.56
C CYS A 436 3.28 -4.58 25.75
N ALA A 437 3.86 -3.69 24.95
CA ALA A 437 5.27 -3.32 25.05
C ALA A 437 5.64 -2.77 26.44
N LYS A 438 4.82 -1.86 26.98
CA LYS A 438 5.09 -1.22 28.28
C LYS A 438 4.91 -2.14 29.48
N THR A 439 3.93 -3.05 29.42
CA THR A 439 3.63 -3.95 30.54
C THR A 439 4.41 -5.25 30.49
N GLY A 440 5.00 -5.59 29.33
CA GLY A 440 5.57 -6.91 29.08
C GLY A 440 4.54 -8.03 29.13
N LYS A 441 3.25 -7.72 28.98
CA LYS A 441 2.14 -8.66 29.07
C LYS A 441 1.24 -8.54 27.84
N ALA A 442 0.82 -9.66 27.30
CA ALA A 442 -0.13 -9.73 26.22
C ALA A 442 -1.15 -10.84 26.46
N ALA A 443 -2.27 -10.79 25.72
CA ALA A 443 -3.30 -11.83 25.82
C ALA A 443 -2.84 -13.17 25.22
N GLY A 444 -1.86 -13.16 24.31
CA GLY A 444 -1.24 -14.35 23.73
C GLY A 444 0.28 -14.31 23.84
N GLN A 445 0.90 -15.48 23.73
CA GLN A 445 2.34 -15.71 23.68
C GLN A 445 2.92 -15.47 22.28
N PHE A 446 2.11 -15.62 21.23
CA PHE A 446 2.49 -15.28 19.87
C PHE A 446 1.48 -14.32 19.25
N ILE A 447 1.93 -13.20 18.71
CA ILE A 447 1.08 -12.13 18.18
C ILE A 447 1.43 -11.89 16.72
N GLU A 448 0.56 -12.32 15.81
CA GLU A 448 0.69 -11.91 14.41
C GLU A 448 0.22 -10.47 14.26
N VAL A 449 1.08 -9.60 13.73
CA VAL A 449 0.75 -8.18 13.50
C VAL A 449 0.79 -7.85 12.02
N MET A 450 -0.37 -7.48 11.47
CA MET A 450 -0.54 -7.10 10.07
C MET A 450 -1.10 -5.68 9.96
N ALA A 451 -0.48 -4.85 9.13
CA ALA A 451 -0.92 -3.47 8.91
C ALA A 451 -2.28 -3.36 8.22
N CYS A 452 -2.62 -4.33 7.37
CA CYS A 452 -3.86 -4.37 6.59
C CYS A 452 -4.87 -5.31 7.25
N GLU A 453 -6.16 -4.95 7.22
CA GLU A 453 -7.24 -5.67 7.92
C GLU A 453 -7.36 -7.15 7.51
N GLY A 454 -7.21 -7.46 6.22
CA GLY A 454 -7.24 -8.83 5.71
C GLY A 454 -5.87 -9.46 5.50
N GLY A 455 -4.80 -8.82 5.95
CA GLY A 455 -3.44 -9.20 5.59
C GLY A 455 -3.05 -8.70 4.19
N CYS A 456 -1.97 -9.25 3.65
CA CYS A 456 -1.37 -8.81 2.39
C CYS A 456 -2.32 -8.90 1.19
N ILE A 457 -3.27 -9.84 1.18
CA ILE A 457 -4.30 -9.97 0.14
C ILE A 457 -5.20 -8.73 0.00
N THR A 458 -5.23 -7.89 1.04
CA THR A 458 -5.94 -6.59 1.06
C THR A 458 -4.98 -5.40 1.11
N GLY A 459 -3.73 -5.62 0.68
CA GLY A 459 -2.72 -4.58 0.64
C GLY A 459 -3.13 -3.38 -0.23
N PRO A 460 -2.49 -2.22 -0.01
CA PRO A 460 -2.87 -0.97 -0.66
C PRO A 460 -2.71 -0.97 -2.19
N SER A 461 -1.85 -1.83 -2.75
CA SER A 461 -1.51 -1.87 -4.17
C SER A 461 -1.88 -3.23 -4.79
N THR A 462 -3.09 -3.70 -4.48
CA THR A 462 -3.70 -4.94 -5.02
C THR A 462 -4.37 -4.69 -6.36
N HIS A 463 -4.41 -5.71 -7.23
CA HIS A 463 -5.07 -5.65 -8.54
C HIS A 463 -6.57 -5.98 -8.47
N ASN A 464 -6.93 -6.93 -7.59
CA ASN A 464 -8.30 -7.40 -7.44
C ASN A 464 -9.02 -6.63 -6.33
N ASP A 465 -10.35 -6.66 -6.34
CA ASP A 465 -11.12 -6.13 -5.23
C ASP A 465 -10.96 -7.03 -3.99
N ILE A 466 -11.11 -6.43 -2.80
CA ILE A 466 -10.86 -7.09 -1.51
C ILE A 466 -11.71 -8.36 -1.35
N VAL A 467 -12.97 -8.34 -1.78
CA VAL A 467 -13.91 -9.44 -1.55
C VAL A 467 -13.58 -10.61 -2.48
N SER A 468 -13.44 -10.33 -3.77
CA SER A 468 -13.09 -11.35 -4.77
C SER A 468 -11.72 -11.93 -4.52
N GLY A 469 -10.72 -11.10 -4.18
CA GLY A 469 -9.35 -11.54 -3.96
C GLY A 469 -9.22 -12.47 -2.75
N ARG A 470 -9.90 -12.17 -1.64
CA ARG A 470 -9.96 -13.08 -0.48
C ARG A 470 -10.62 -14.41 -0.83
N ARG A 471 -11.76 -14.37 -1.54
CA ARG A 471 -12.49 -15.58 -1.94
C ARG A 471 -11.61 -16.47 -2.82
N GLN A 472 -10.95 -15.87 -3.82
CA GLN A 472 -10.08 -16.60 -4.74
C GLN A 472 -8.88 -17.21 -4.01
N LEU A 473 -8.21 -16.46 -3.12
CA LEU A 473 -7.12 -16.98 -2.30
C LEU A 473 -7.55 -18.22 -1.52
N VAL A 474 -8.69 -18.18 -0.83
CA VAL A 474 -9.20 -19.33 -0.07
C VAL A 474 -9.44 -20.54 -0.99
N GLN A 475 -10.00 -20.32 -2.18
CA GLN A 475 -10.21 -21.39 -3.16
C GLN A 475 -8.90 -22.00 -3.66
N GLU A 476 -7.88 -21.19 -3.93
CA GLU A 476 -6.57 -21.68 -4.37
C GLU A 476 -5.82 -22.42 -3.24
N LEU A 477 -5.94 -21.95 -1.99
CA LEU A 477 -5.34 -22.64 -0.85
C LEU A 477 -5.93 -24.05 -0.64
N LEU A 478 -7.23 -24.25 -0.90
CA LEU A 478 -7.88 -25.56 -0.80
C LEU A 478 -7.40 -26.57 -1.86
N LYS A 479 -6.85 -26.10 -2.99
CA LYS A 479 -6.30 -26.97 -4.03
C LYS A 479 -4.91 -27.50 -3.69
N ARG A 480 -4.19 -26.83 -2.78
CA ARG A 480 -2.83 -27.21 -2.37
C ARG A 480 -2.87 -28.34 -1.35
N LYS A 481 -2.13 -29.42 -1.65
CA LYS A 481 -2.10 -30.66 -0.85
C LYS A 481 -0.93 -30.73 0.11
N GLU A 482 0.22 -30.19 -0.27
CA GLU A 482 1.40 -30.15 0.59
C GLU A 482 1.14 -29.27 1.82
N SER A 483 1.39 -29.81 3.01
CA SER A 483 1.16 -29.15 4.28
C SER A 483 2.20 -29.57 5.30
N TYR A 484 2.55 -28.66 6.22
CA TYR A 484 3.39 -29.00 7.37
C TYR A 484 2.81 -30.13 8.23
N GLU A 485 1.49 -30.27 8.26
CA GLU A 485 0.81 -31.33 9.00
C GLU A 485 1.13 -32.71 8.44
N THR A 486 1.27 -32.81 7.12
CA THR A 486 1.52 -34.06 6.38
C THR A 486 2.99 -34.35 6.13
N MET A 487 3.85 -33.32 6.15
CA MET A 487 5.30 -33.50 5.94
C MET A 487 6.00 -34.01 7.20
N GLY A 488 7.02 -34.87 7.01
CA GLY A 488 8.01 -35.17 8.05
C GLY A 488 8.79 -33.90 8.41
N ARG A 489 9.20 -33.77 9.68
CA ARG A 489 10.01 -32.64 10.16
C ARG A 489 11.35 -32.57 9.42
#